data_AF-A0A370GMF0-F1
#
_entry.id   AF-A0A370GMF0-F1
#
_cell.length_a   1.000
_cell.length_b   1.000
_cell.length_c   1.000
_cell.angle_alpha   90.00
_cell.angle_beta   90.00
_cell.angle_gamma   90.00
#
_symmetry.space_group_name_H-M   'P 1'
#
loop_
_entity.id
_entity.type
_entity.pdbx_description
1 polymer ?
#
loop_
_entity_poly.entity_id
_entity_poly.type
_entity_poly.pdbx_seq_one_letter_code
_entity_poly.pdbx_strand_id
1 'polypeptide(L)'
;MRKFLILVLALALGCMQFANAAETDAANIKIKIAGATSDNRYFMCMEGIGCLSILAAQKGKVYPIFHSFNMDYIYIANLEDNFRLSKQGLPKSCDTTVNTNQTVTIYGKIQAKNGAVYVQNLHCTVA
;
A
#
# COMPACT_ATOMS: atom_id res chain seq x y z
N MET A 1 20.52 -36.59 36.66
CA MET A 1 20.79 -36.19 35.26
C MET A 1 19.54 -35.69 34.50
N ARG A 2 18.32 -36.22 34.73
CA ARG A 2 17.09 -35.72 34.07
C ARG A 2 16.68 -34.27 34.42
N LYS A 3 16.99 -33.79 35.63
CA LYS A 3 16.61 -32.43 36.08
C LYS A 3 17.41 -31.30 35.42
N PHE A 4 18.65 -31.57 35.00
CA PHE A 4 19.48 -30.59 34.29
C PHE A 4 19.05 -30.39 32.83
N LEU A 5 18.54 -31.44 32.18
CA LEU A 5 18.09 -31.38 30.79
C LEU A 5 16.86 -30.47 30.59
N ILE A 6 15.98 -30.43 31.59
CA ILE A 6 14.76 -29.61 31.57
C ILE A 6 15.09 -28.13 31.73
N LEU A 7 16.13 -27.80 32.51
CA LEU A 7 16.56 -26.41 32.73
C LEU A 7 17.18 -25.80 31.47
N VAL A 8 17.94 -26.58 30.71
CA VAL A 8 18.55 -26.13 29.44
C VAL A 8 17.49 -25.89 28.36
N LEU A 9 16.43 -26.70 28.34
CA LEU A 9 15.34 -26.55 27.36
C LEU A 9 14.50 -25.28 27.63
N ALA A 10 14.31 -24.90 28.90
CA ALA A 10 13.58 -23.69 29.27
C ALA A 10 14.34 -22.39 28.93
N LEU A 11 15.68 -22.42 28.97
CA LEU A 11 16.53 -21.28 28.57
C LEU A 11 16.56 -21.05 27.05
N ALA A 12 16.37 -22.10 26.25
CA ALA A 12 16.30 -21.98 24.79
C ALA A 12 14.96 -21.38 24.29
N LEU A 13 13.88 -21.48 25.08
CA LEU A 13 12.56 -20.92 24.76
C LEU A 13 12.42 -19.43 25.10
N GLY A 14 13.34 -18.86 25.88
CA GLY A 14 13.32 -17.44 26.28
C GLY A 14 13.86 -16.46 25.23
N CYS A 15 14.51 -16.95 24.16
CA CYS A 15 15.13 -16.12 23.14
C CYS A 15 14.24 -15.86 21.91
N MET A 16 12.95 -16.20 21.97
CA MET A 16 11.98 -15.67 20.99
C MET A 16 11.72 -14.20 21.33
N GLN A 17 12.71 -13.38 20.99
CA GLN A 17 12.58 -11.94 20.99
C GLN A 17 11.39 -11.62 20.11
N PHE A 18 10.39 -10.96 20.70
CA PHE A 18 9.39 -10.23 19.96
C PHE A 18 10.17 -9.25 19.09
N ALA A 19 10.36 -9.60 17.82
CA ALA A 19 10.60 -8.63 16.78
C ALA A 19 9.34 -7.77 16.74
N ASN A 20 9.26 -6.79 17.65
CA ASN A 20 8.39 -5.64 17.45
C ASN A 20 8.77 -5.15 16.06
N ALA A 21 7.82 -5.25 15.13
CA ALA A 21 7.93 -4.64 13.83
C ALA A 21 8.39 -3.21 14.12
N ALA A 22 9.64 -2.89 13.76
CA ALA A 22 10.17 -1.56 13.97
C ALA A 22 9.11 -0.60 13.41
N GLU A 23 8.56 0.26 14.28
CA GLU A 23 7.83 1.44 13.85
C GLU A 23 8.83 2.19 12.97
N THR A 24 8.72 1.92 11.68
CA THR A 24 9.48 2.64 10.68
C THR A 24 8.79 3.98 10.60
N ASP A 25 9.54 5.07 10.74
CA ASP A 25 9.12 6.47 10.54
C ASP A 25 8.66 6.75 9.08
N ALA A 26 8.01 5.79 8.45
CA ALA A 26 7.46 5.84 7.11
C ALA A 26 5.96 6.09 7.19
N ALA A 27 5.47 6.95 6.31
CA ALA A 27 4.07 6.93 5.91
C ALA A 27 3.86 5.70 5.02
N ASN A 28 2.84 4.90 5.28
CA ASN A 28 2.60 3.64 4.57
C ASN A 28 1.40 3.77 3.63
N ILE A 29 1.55 3.31 2.39
CA ILE A 29 0.46 3.25 1.42
C ILE A 29 0.04 1.79 1.23
N LYS A 30 -1.24 1.52 1.48
CA LYS A 30 -1.93 0.27 1.14
C LYS A 30 -2.91 0.52 0.01
N ILE A 31 -2.85 -0.27 -1.05
CA ILE A 31 -3.75 -0.15 -2.20
C ILE A 31 -4.66 -1.39 -2.25
N LYS A 32 -5.97 -1.18 -2.20
CA LYS A 32 -7.03 -2.21 -2.24
C LYS A 32 -8.00 -1.93 -3.38
N ILE A 33 -7.53 -2.05 -4.61
CA ILE A 33 -8.35 -1.82 -5.81
C ILE A 33 -8.81 -3.14 -6.39
N ALA A 34 -10.13 -3.33 -6.51
CA ALA A 34 -10.72 -4.51 -7.16
C ALA A 34 -10.64 -4.42 -8.69
N GLY A 35 -10.75 -5.56 -9.37
CA GLY A 35 -10.81 -5.64 -10.84
C GLY A 35 -9.46 -5.54 -11.57
N ALA A 36 -8.35 -5.33 -10.85
CA ALA A 36 -6.99 -5.36 -11.39
C ALA A 36 -6.30 -6.73 -11.20
N THR A 37 -7.08 -7.81 -11.13
CA THR A 37 -6.64 -9.09 -10.53
C THR A 37 -5.95 -10.05 -11.47
N SER A 38 -6.01 -9.86 -12.80
CA SER A 38 -5.40 -10.79 -13.76
C SER A 38 -4.06 -10.33 -14.33
N ASP A 39 -3.85 -9.03 -14.53
CA ASP A 39 -2.68 -8.52 -15.27
C ASP A 39 -1.98 -7.37 -14.53
N ASN A 40 -0.65 -7.42 -14.45
CA ASN A 40 0.23 -6.41 -13.83
C ASN A 40 0.32 -5.11 -14.66
N ARG A 41 -0.74 -4.76 -15.37
CA ARG A 41 -0.76 -3.66 -16.34
C ARG A 41 -1.15 -2.32 -15.75
N TYR A 42 -1.67 -2.31 -14.52
CA TYR A 42 -2.16 -1.10 -13.87
C TYR A 42 -1.25 -0.64 -12.73
N PHE A 43 -0.89 0.64 -12.77
CA PHE A 43 -0.12 1.31 -11.75
C PHE A 43 -0.85 2.56 -11.29
N MET A 44 -0.82 2.82 -9.98
CA MET A 44 -1.30 4.06 -9.39
C MET A 44 -0.11 4.98 -9.16
N CYS A 45 -0.08 6.10 -9.85
CA CYS A 45 0.99 7.09 -9.72
C CYS A 45 0.52 8.29 -8.91
N MET A 46 1.35 8.73 -7.98
CA MET A 46 1.15 9.91 -7.15
C MET A 46 2.35 10.84 -7.29
N GLU A 47 2.09 12.14 -7.32
CA GLU A 47 3.15 13.14 -7.33
C GLU A 47 3.99 13.05 -6.04
N GLY A 48 5.31 13.23 -6.15
CA GLY A 48 6.24 13.10 -5.02
C GLY A 48 6.53 11.65 -4.56
N ILE A 49 5.73 10.67 -5.00
CA ILE A 49 5.88 9.25 -4.62
C ILE A 49 6.35 8.37 -5.78
N GLY A 50 5.73 8.53 -6.95
CA GLY A 50 5.94 7.66 -8.12
C GLY A 50 4.81 6.64 -8.34
N CYS A 51 5.07 5.65 -9.18
CA CYS A 51 4.07 4.67 -9.65
C CYS A 51 4.14 3.36 -8.86
N LEU A 52 3.02 2.98 -8.25
CA LEU A 52 2.88 1.79 -7.40
C LEU A 52 2.05 0.72 -8.13
N SER A 53 2.55 -0.51 -8.16
CA SER A 53 1.86 -1.65 -8.80
C SER A 53 0.58 -2.01 -8.04
N ILE A 54 -0.57 -1.96 -8.71
CA ILE A 54 -1.84 -2.35 -8.08
C ILE A 54 -1.86 -3.87 -7.80
N LEU A 55 -1.29 -4.68 -8.69
CA LEU A 55 -1.22 -6.13 -8.51
C LEU A 55 -0.37 -6.52 -7.29
N ALA A 56 0.81 -5.90 -7.12
CA ALA A 56 1.65 -6.19 -5.97
C ALA A 56 0.95 -5.82 -4.65
N ALA A 57 0.20 -4.71 -4.64
CA ALA A 57 -0.57 -4.30 -3.48
C ALA A 57 -1.69 -5.29 -3.11
N GLN A 58 -2.40 -5.83 -4.11
CA GLN A 58 -3.38 -6.89 -3.89
C GLN A 58 -2.76 -8.15 -3.27
N LYS A 59 -1.47 -8.42 -3.56
CA LYS A 59 -0.68 -9.49 -2.94
C LYS A 59 -0.12 -9.11 -1.54
N GLY A 60 -0.63 -8.04 -0.93
CA GLY A 60 -0.27 -7.62 0.42
C GLY A 60 0.93 -6.67 0.49
N LYS A 61 1.45 -6.17 -0.64
CA LYS A 61 2.53 -5.19 -0.61
C LYS A 61 2.06 -3.89 0.05
N VAL A 62 2.85 -3.42 1.02
CA VAL A 62 2.77 -2.07 1.59
C VAL A 62 3.94 -1.25 1.04
N TYR A 63 3.69 0.01 0.71
CA TYR A 63 4.70 0.93 0.19
C TYR A 63 5.09 1.94 1.27
N PRO A 64 6.29 1.83 1.85
CA PRO A 64 6.78 2.82 2.82
C PRO A 64 7.30 4.06 2.10
N ILE A 65 6.89 5.23 2.56
CA ILE A 65 7.29 6.56 2.10
C ILE A 65 7.96 7.27 3.27
N PHE A 66 9.24 7.60 3.16
CA PHE A 66 10.05 8.15 4.25
C PHE A 66 9.92 9.68 4.39
N HIS A 67 8.72 10.19 4.15
CA HIS A 67 8.34 11.59 4.34
C HIS A 67 6.81 11.69 4.38
N SER A 68 6.30 12.77 4.97
CA SER A 68 4.87 13.09 4.90
C SER A 68 4.50 13.60 3.51
N PHE A 69 3.31 13.26 3.04
CA PHE A 69 2.84 13.64 1.71
C PHE A 69 1.37 14.02 1.70
N ASN A 70 1.00 14.85 0.74
CA ASN A 70 -0.39 15.19 0.44
C ASN A 70 -0.85 14.39 -0.77
N MET A 71 -2.14 14.04 -0.79
CA MET A 71 -2.75 13.39 -1.94
C MET A 71 -3.74 14.36 -2.57
N ASP A 72 -3.35 14.97 -3.71
CA ASP A 72 -4.22 15.89 -4.44
C ASP A 72 -4.96 15.19 -5.59
N TYR A 73 -4.22 14.41 -6.37
CA TYR A 73 -4.74 13.60 -7.47
C TYR A 73 -3.92 12.32 -7.63
N ILE A 74 -4.50 11.33 -8.29
CA ILE A 74 -3.80 10.13 -8.72
C ILE A 74 -3.82 10.04 -10.25
N TYR A 75 -2.85 9.34 -10.82
CA TYR A 75 -2.92 8.84 -12.18
C TYR A 75 -3.04 7.34 -12.17
N ILE A 76 -3.89 6.80 -13.03
CA ILE A 76 -3.86 5.38 -13.35
C ILE A 76 -3.13 5.21 -14.68
N ALA A 77 -2.00 4.53 -14.64
CA ALA A 77 -1.25 4.13 -15.83
C ALA A 77 -1.75 2.76 -16.30
N ASN A 78 -1.94 2.62 -17.62
CA ASN A 78 -2.18 1.34 -18.27
C ASN A 78 -1.01 1.00 -19.19
N LEU A 79 -0.27 -0.06 -18.87
CA LEU A 79 0.89 -0.51 -19.66
C LEU A 79 0.52 -0.92 -21.08
N GLU A 80 -0.67 -1.48 -21.30
CA GLU A 80 -1.13 -1.91 -22.63
C GLU A 80 -1.48 -0.73 -23.55
N ASP A 81 -1.70 0.46 -22.99
CA ASP A 81 -2.06 1.67 -23.73
C ASP A 81 -0.89 2.66 -23.74
N ASN A 82 0.31 2.18 -24.08
CA ASN A 82 1.55 2.98 -24.15
C ASN A 82 1.81 3.83 -22.88
N PHE A 83 1.54 3.27 -21.70
CA PHE A 83 1.68 3.97 -20.42
C PHE A 83 0.80 5.22 -20.30
N ARG A 84 -0.31 5.31 -21.05
CA ARG A 84 -1.23 6.44 -20.96
C ARG A 84 -1.67 6.65 -19.52
N LEU A 85 -1.42 7.87 -19.03
CA LEU A 85 -1.79 8.31 -17.69
C LEU A 85 -3.20 8.90 -17.73
N SER A 86 -4.10 8.32 -16.95
CA SER A 86 -5.44 8.86 -16.74
C SER A 86 -5.49 9.59 -15.41
N LYS A 87 -5.54 10.94 -15.45
CA LYS A 87 -5.64 11.77 -14.24
C LYS A 87 -7.02 11.59 -13.61
N GLN A 88 -7.05 11.40 -12.29
CA GLN A 88 -8.26 11.32 -11.50
C GLN A 88 -8.11 12.17 -10.23
N GLY A 89 -9.06 13.07 -10.03
CA GLY A 89 -9.18 13.83 -8.78
C GLY A 89 -9.58 12.92 -7.63
N LEU A 90 -9.18 13.31 -6.42
CA LEU A 90 -9.45 12.54 -5.22
C LEU A 90 -10.76 12.98 -4.56
N PRO A 91 -11.52 12.04 -3.96
CA PRO A 91 -12.65 12.38 -3.12
C PRO A 91 -12.16 13.06 -1.84
N LYS A 92 -13.06 13.78 -1.15
CA LYS A 92 -12.76 14.43 0.14
C LYS A 92 -12.18 13.47 1.20
N SER A 93 -12.52 12.19 1.16
CA SER A 93 -11.95 11.19 2.08
C SER A 93 -10.43 10.98 1.93
N CYS A 94 -9.87 11.39 0.79
CA CYS A 94 -8.46 11.28 0.47
C CYS A 94 -7.73 12.63 0.55
N ASP A 95 -8.45 13.73 0.75
CA ASP A 95 -7.90 15.07 0.89
C ASP A 95 -7.37 15.25 2.32
N THR A 96 -6.22 14.64 2.58
CA THR A 96 -5.56 14.66 3.89
C THR A 96 -4.05 14.53 3.72
N THR A 97 -3.31 15.19 4.60
CA THR A 97 -1.87 14.93 4.77
C THR A 97 -1.70 13.59 5.47
N VAL A 98 -0.81 12.74 4.93
CA VAL A 98 -0.40 11.48 5.55
C VAL A 98 0.97 11.71 6.17
N ASN A 99 1.03 11.69 7.50
CA ASN A 99 2.27 11.86 8.25
C ASN A 99 3.07 10.56 8.32
N THR A 100 4.33 10.66 8.73
CA THR A 100 5.13 9.48 9.08
C THR A 100 4.44 8.70 10.20
N ASN A 101 4.64 7.39 10.25
CA ASN A 101 3.96 6.46 11.17
C ASN A 101 2.47 6.23 10.91
N GLN A 102 1.86 6.91 9.93
CA GLN A 102 0.49 6.65 9.51
C GLN A 102 0.42 5.69 8.34
N THR A 103 -0.69 4.97 8.23
CA THR A 103 -1.02 4.16 7.05
C THR A 103 -2.26 4.72 6.36
N VAL A 104 -2.08 5.17 5.13
CA VAL A 104 -3.21 5.41 4.23
C VAL A 104 -3.58 4.14 3.48
N THR A 105 -4.86 3.79 3.49
CA THR A 105 -5.41 2.73 2.65
C THR A 105 -6.30 3.35 1.59
N ILE A 106 -5.98 3.12 0.32
CA ILE A 106 -6.72 3.58 -0.85
C ILE A 106 -7.53 2.41 -1.41
N TYR A 107 -8.85 2.57 -1.58
CA TYR A 107 -9.74 1.49 -2.01
C TYR A 107 -10.71 1.93 -3.10
N GLY A 108 -11.19 0.96 -3.90
CA GLY A 108 -12.11 1.18 -5.00
C GLY A 108 -12.08 0.04 -6.02
N LYS A 109 -12.53 0.28 -7.25
CA LYS A 109 -12.53 -0.70 -8.34
C LYS A 109 -12.02 -0.08 -9.65
N ILE A 110 -11.07 -0.73 -10.32
CA ILE A 110 -10.63 -0.31 -11.65
C ILE A 110 -11.80 -0.41 -12.64
N GLN A 111 -11.97 0.65 -13.43
CA GLN A 111 -12.91 0.75 -14.53
C GLN A 111 -12.21 1.39 -15.74
N ALA A 112 -12.67 1.02 -16.93
CA ALA A 112 -12.26 1.65 -18.17
C ALA A 112 -13.51 2.17 -18.90
N LYS A 113 -13.51 3.45 -19.26
CA LYS A 113 -14.61 4.07 -20.01
C LYS A 113 -14.04 5.12 -20.96
N ASN A 114 -14.48 5.11 -22.22
CA ASN A 114 -14.07 6.07 -23.24
C ASN A 114 -12.53 6.20 -23.39
N GLY A 115 -11.82 5.09 -23.27
CA GLY A 115 -10.35 5.05 -23.34
C GLY A 115 -9.61 5.63 -22.12
N ALA A 116 -10.32 6.06 -21.07
CA ALA A 116 -9.71 6.43 -19.79
C ALA A 116 -9.86 5.30 -18.77
N VAL A 117 -8.83 5.08 -17.97
CA VAL A 117 -8.84 4.11 -16.86
C VAL A 117 -8.91 4.88 -15.55
N TYR A 118 -9.80 4.49 -14.66
CA TYR A 118 -10.00 5.19 -13.39
C TYR A 118 -10.42 4.21 -12.29
N VAL A 119 -10.35 4.66 -11.05
CA VAL A 119 -10.84 3.94 -9.88
C VAL A 119 -12.25 4.43 -9.55
N GLN A 120 -13.25 3.61 -9.82
CA GLN A 120 -14.63 3.84 -9.40
C GLN A 120 -14.76 3.62 -7.88
N ASN A 121 -15.61 4.43 -7.23
CA ASN A 121 -15.83 4.41 -5.78
C ASN A 121 -14.50 4.52 -5.02
N LEU A 122 -13.62 5.40 -5.50
CA LEU A 122 -12.36 5.71 -4.85
C LEU A 122 -12.64 6.31 -3.48
N HIS A 123 -11.90 5.86 -2.47
CA HIS A 123 -11.96 6.36 -1.10
C HIS A 123 -10.63 6.07 -0.39
N CYS A 124 -10.38 6.79 0.71
CA CYS A 124 -9.20 6.60 1.55
C CYS A 124 -9.57 6.57 3.03
N THR A 125 -8.77 5.82 3.79
CA THR A 125 -8.78 5.82 5.26
C THR A 125 -7.36 5.99 5.75
N VAL A 126 -7.15 6.84 6.76
CA VAL A 126 -5.86 7.00 7.44
C VAL A 126 -5.99 6.43 8.84
N ALA A 127 -5.02 5.61 9.24
CA ALA A 127 -4.88 5.03 10.57
C ALA A 127 -3.47 5.29 11.11
#